data_AF-A0A953TKS4-F1
#
_entry.id   AF-A0A953TKS4-F1
#
_cell.length_a   1.000
_cell.length_b   1.000
_cell.length_c   1.000
_cell.angle_alpha   90.00
_cell.angle_beta   90.00
_cell.angle_gamma   90.00
#
_symmetry.space_group_name_H-M   'P 1'
#
loop_
_entity.id
_entity.type
_entity.pdbx_description
1 polymer ?
#
loop_
_entity_poly.entity_id
_entity_poly.type
_entity_poly.pdbx_seq_one_letter_code
_entity_poly.pdbx_strand_id
1 'polypeptide(L)'
;MKLRTLLLLSAVPVFLLAAGGCRKPAAPAKADALRNAYDVEVDSNDATHMIPLSYQQAQGKRIFYADCVWCHADATPAGPSNRSNLTPVPPLLSDGTVLNGVSDDYMKNIITLGGSALGKSAMMPPWGRTLSPEDVKAVIAYVRAVAQPPYQAPAQAGSPYTREGTAGSPSK
;
A
#
# COMPACT_ATOMS: atom_id res chain seq x y z
N MET A 1 7.54 -71.52 0.07
CA MET A 1 6.10 -71.84 -0.04
C MET A 1 5.37 -70.63 -0.61
N LYS A 2 4.80 -70.78 -1.81
CA LYS A 2 3.99 -69.77 -2.49
C LYS A 2 2.59 -69.79 -1.88
N LEU A 3 2.05 -68.65 -1.45
CA LEU A 3 0.62 -68.53 -1.18
C LEU A 3 0.06 -67.36 -1.99
N ARG A 4 -0.58 -67.73 -3.09
CA ARG A 4 -1.31 -66.86 -4.02
C ARG A 4 -2.68 -66.59 -3.41
N THR A 5 -2.92 -65.37 -2.96
CA THR A 5 -4.25 -64.96 -2.48
C THR A 5 -5.08 -64.45 -3.66
N LEU A 6 -6.27 -65.05 -3.79
CA LEU A 6 -7.26 -64.88 -4.84
C LEU A 6 -7.74 -63.44 -5.02
N LEU A 7 -7.95 -63.05 -6.28
CA LEU A 7 -8.81 -61.96 -6.72
C LEU A 7 -10.24 -62.13 -6.17
N LEU A 8 -10.79 -61.08 -5.57
CA LEU A 8 -12.22 -60.82 -5.50
C LEU A 8 -12.47 -59.44 -6.12
N LEU A 9 -12.88 -59.44 -7.40
CA LEU A 9 -13.43 -58.27 -8.08
C LEU A 9 -14.79 -57.96 -7.48
N SER A 10 -14.86 -57.01 -6.54
CA SER A 10 -16.11 -56.31 -6.23
C SER A 10 -16.29 -55.18 -7.23
N ALA A 11 -17.19 -55.37 -8.20
CA ALA A 11 -17.64 -54.32 -9.11
C ALA A 11 -18.33 -53.20 -8.31
N VAL A 12 -17.61 -52.09 -8.09
CA VAL A 12 -18.21 -50.88 -7.54
C VAL A 12 -18.97 -50.18 -8.67
N PRO A 13 -20.28 -49.94 -8.54
CA PRO A 13 -21.04 -49.25 -9.57
C PRO A 13 -20.53 -47.82 -9.71
N VAL A 14 -20.11 -47.49 -10.93
CA VAL A 14 -19.73 -46.14 -11.36
C VAL A 14 -20.98 -45.28 -11.31
N PHE A 15 -21.18 -44.55 -10.21
CA PHE A 15 -22.14 -43.45 -10.19
C PHE A 15 -21.50 -42.25 -10.88
N LEU A 16 -21.84 -42.05 -12.15
CA LEU A 16 -21.67 -40.79 -12.85
C LEU A 16 -22.49 -39.71 -12.13
N LEU A 17 -21.82 -38.84 -11.37
CA LEU A 17 -22.31 -37.49 -11.14
C LEU A 17 -21.56 -36.55 -12.09
N ALA A 18 -22.15 -36.35 -13.27
CA ALA A 18 -21.81 -35.23 -14.14
C ALA A 18 -22.36 -33.94 -13.49
N ALA A 19 -21.60 -33.36 -12.57
CA ALA A 19 -21.83 -32.00 -12.11
C ALA A 19 -21.30 -31.03 -13.19
N GLY A 20 -22.10 -30.81 -14.22
CA GLY A 20 -21.94 -29.71 -15.18
C GLY A 20 -22.21 -28.37 -14.51
N GLY A 21 -21.31 -27.95 -13.63
CA GLY A 21 -21.30 -26.58 -13.12
C GLY A 21 -20.65 -25.68 -14.16
N CYS A 22 -21.45 -24.80 -14.78
CA CYS A 22 -20.94 -23.65 -15.51
C CYS A 22 -20.09 -22.78 -14.57
N ARG A 23 -18.78 -23.09 -14.47
CA ARG A 23 -17.81 -22.15 -13.91
C ARG A 23 -17.71 -21.00 -14.91
N LYS A 24 -18.30 -19.85 -14.59
CA LYS A 24 -17.86 -18.59 -15.17
C LYS A 24 -16.34 -18.52 -14.95
N PRO A 25 -15.52 -18.33 -16.00
CA PRO A 25 -14.10 -18.08 -15.78
C PRO A 25 -13.99 -16.81 -14.93
N ALA A 26 -13.36 -16.94 -13.76
CA ALA A 26 -13.01 -15.79 -12.94
C ALA A 26 -12.08 -14.90 -13.78
N ALA A 27 -12.41 -13.62 -13.87
CA ALA A 27 -11.58 -12.64 -14.56
C ALA A 27 -10.16 -12.63 -13.93
N PRO A 28 -9.08 -12.61 -14.72
CA PRO A 28 -7.73 -12.52 -14.18
C PRO A 28 -7.47 -11.08 -13.76
N ALA A 29 -7.73 -10.76 -12.51
CA ALA A 29 -7.38 -9.47 -11.93
C ALA A 29 -6.91 -9.69 -10.49
N LYS A 30 -5.59 -9.57 -10.28
CA LYS A 30 -4.84 -9.34 -9.01
C LYS A 30 -3.38 -9.81 -9.09
N ALA A 31 -3.07 -10.75 -9.98
CA ALA A 31 -1.70 -11.29 -10.10
C ALA A 31 -0.68 -10.30 -10.71
N ASP A 32 -1.11 -9.31 -11.51
CA ASP A 32 -0.16 -8.48 -12.28
C ASP A 32 0.29 -7.19 -11.59
N ALA A 33 -0.52 -6.61 -10.69
CA ALA A 33 -0.15 -5.37 -9.99
C ALA A 33 1.00 -5.58 -9.01
N LEU A 34 1.03 -6.73 -8.32
CA LEU A 34 2.11 -7.06 -7.37
C LEU A 34 3.41 -7.44 -8.10
N ARG A 35 3.34 -7.95 -9.34
CA ARG A 35 4.51 -8.42 -10.10
C ARG A 35 5.46 -7.30 -10.49
N ASN A 36 4.93 -6.08 -10.65
CA ASN A 36 5.72 -4.90 -11.01
C ASN A 36 5.91 -3.93 -9.82
N ALA A 37 5.45 -4.30 -8.63
CA ALA A 37 5.63 -3.49 -7.45
C ALA A 37 7.10 -3.52 -7.01
N TYR A 38 7.63 -2.36 -6.61
CA TYR A 38 8.99 -2.29 -6.06
C TYR A 38 9.02 -2.83 -4.62
N ASP A 39 7.94 -2.61 -3.87
CA ASP A 39 7.70 -3.16 -2.54
C ASP A 39 6.19 -3.32 -2.35
N VAL A 40 5.76 -3.92 -1.24
CA VAL A 40 4.35 -4.10 -0.88
C VAL A 40 4.12 -3.68 0.57
N GLU A 41 2.97 -3.08 0.86
CA GLU A 41 2.51 -2.82 2.22
C GLU A 41 1.27 -3.66 2.53
N VAL A 42 1.13 -4.13 3.77
CA VAL A 42 -0.09 -4.80 4.20
C VAL A 42 -1.07 -3.72 4.62
N ASP A 43 -2.29 -3.75 4.10
CA ASP A 43 -3.33 -2.80 4.49
C ASP A 43 -3.64 -2.93 5.99
N SER A 44 -3.57 -1.83 6.72
CA SER A 44 -3.77 -1.81 8.17
C SER A 44 -5.19 -2.22 8.59
N ASN A 45 -6.17 -2.10 7.67
CA ASN A 45 -7.57 -2.44 7.93
C ASN A 45 -7.99 -3.80 7.36
N ASP A 46 -7.19 -4.38 6.45
CA ASP A 46 -7.44 -5.69 5.85
C ASP A 46 -6.11 -6.40 5.57
N ALA A 47 -5.72 -7.31 6.46
CA ALA A 47 -4.45 -8.05 6.33
C ALA A 47 -4.36 -8.94 5.07
N THR A 48 -5.45 -9.16 4.34
CA THR A 48 -5.46 -9.89 3.06
C THR A 48 -5.22 -9.00 1.84
N HIS A 49 -5.27 -7.68 2.03
CA HIS A 49 -5.04 -6.70 1.00
C HIS A 49 -3.59 -6.22 1.03
N MET A 50 -2.88 -6.48 -0.07
CA MET A 50 -1.51 -6.02 -0.29
C MET A 50 -1.53 -4.79 -1.20
N ILE A 51 -0.95 -3.69 -0.73
CA ILE A 51 -0.82 -2.42 -1.45
C ILE A 51 0.51 -2.44 -2.22
N PRO A 52 0.50 -2.51 -3.57
CA PRO A 52 1.72 -2.41 -4.35
C PRO A 52 2.30 -1.00 -4.26
N LEU A 53 3.59 -0.89 -3.95
CA LEU A 53 4.31 0.38 -3.86
C LEU A 53 5.23 0.58 -5.06
N SER A 54 5.19 1.79 -5.61
CA SER A 54 6.25 2.32 -6.49
C SER A 54 7.56 2.50 -5.73
N TYR A 55 8.65 2.74 -6.46
CA TYR A 55 9.96 3.04 -5.87
C TYR A 55 9.91 4.19 -4.84
N GLN A 56 9.23 5.29 -5.18
CA GLN A 56 9.13 6.45 -4.30
C GLN A 56 8.34 6.13 -3.02
N GLN A 57 7.21 5.44 -3.14
CA GLN A 57 6.42 5.01 -1.98
C GLN A 57 7.21 4.03 -1.10
N ALA A 58 8.02 3.15 -1.70
CA ALA A 58 8.87 2.25 -0.94
C ALA A 58 10.01 2.98 -0.20
N GLN A 59 10.57 4.05 -0.77
CA GLN A 59 11.50 4.92 0.00
C GLN A 59 10.77 5.56 1.19
N GLY A 60 9.56 6.07 0.97
CA GLY A 60 8.73 6.65 2.03
C GLY A 60 8.40 5.64 3.13
N LYS A 61 8.09 4.40 2.76
CA LYS A 61 7.88 3.28 3.68
C LYS A 61 9.09 3.07 4.60
N ARG A 62 10.30 3.01 4.04
CA ARG A 62 11.53 2.83 4.84
C ARG A 62 11.70 3.92 5.89
N ILE A 63 11.51 5.18 5.50
CA ILE A 63 11.62 6.34 6.41
C ILE A 63 10.49 6.28 7.46
N PHE A 64 9.26 6.00 7.04
CA PHE A 64 8.13 5.87 7.96
C PHE A 64 8.40 4.84 9.06
N TYR A 65 8.89 3.65 8.69
CA TYR A 65 9.19 2.59 9.66
C TYR A 65 10.45 2.86 10.51
N ALA A 66 11.38 3.69 10.03
CA ALA A 66 12.54 4.11 10.82
C ALA A 66 12.13 5.12 11.90
N ASP A 67 11.36 6.14 11.52
CA ASP A 67 11.21 7.36 12.33
C ASP A 67 9.77 7.65 12.74
N CYS A 68 8.81 7.52 11.83
CA CYS A 68 7.44 8.01 12.05
C CYS A 68 6.55 6.99 12.80
N VAL A 69 6.78 5.69 12.58
CA VAL A 69 5.91 4.59 13.03
C VAL A 69 5.73 4.55 14.55
N TRP A 70 6.74 5.00 15.30
CA TRP A 70 6.74 5.02 16.77
C TRP A 70 5.68 5.93 17.39
N CYS A 71 5.18 6.90 16.63
CA CYS A 71 4.16 7.85 17.09
C CYS A 71 2.92 7.83 16.21
N HIS A 72 3.04 7.47 14.93
CA HIS A 72 1.99 7.63 13.93
C HIS A 72 1.38 6.31 13.42
N ALA A 73 1.67 5.19 14.08
CA ALA A 73 1.01 3.90 13.89
C ALA A 73 0.48 3.37 15.24
N ASP A 74 -0.34 2.32 15.22
CA ASP A 74 -0.75 1.62 16.45
C ASP A 74 0.28 0.57 16.90
N ALA A 75 1.09 0.05 15.96
CA ALA A 75 2.17 -0.87 16.24
C ALA A 75 3.37 -0.60 15.33
N THR A 76 4.53 -1.10 15.75
CA THR A 76 5.79 -1.08 15.02
C THR A 76 6.28 -2.52 14.82
N PRO A 77 7.23 -2.78 13.91
CA PRO A 77 7.87 -4.09 13.81
C PRO A 77 8.57 -4.55 15.10
N ALA A 78 8.91 -3.63 15.99
CA ALA A 78 9.59 -3.89 17.26
C ALA A 78 8.63 -4.02 18.47
N GLY A 79 7.32 -3.86 18.27
CA GLY A 79 6.32 -3.92 19.35
C GLY A 79 5.32 -2.77 19.30
N PRO A 80 4.62 -2.48 20.41
CA PRO A 80 3.61 -1.42 20.44
C PRO A 80 4.21 -0.05 20.13
N SER A 81 3.43 0.77 19.44
CA SER A 81 3.75 2.18 19.24
C SER A 81 3.57 2.97 20.54
N ASN A 82 4.27 4.11 20.66
CA ASN A 82 4.10 5.05 21.77
C ASN A 82 2.91 6.01 21.57
N ARG A 83 2.20 5.92 20.44
CA ARG A 83 1.10 6.80 20.03
C ARG A 83 0.08 7.11 21.13
N SER A 84 -0.39 6.08 21.83
CA SER A 84 -1.43 6.21 22.85
C SER A 84 -0.98 6.94 24.12
N ASN A 85 0.33 7.11 24.33
CA ASN A 85 0.90 7.82 25.48
C ASN A 85 1.15 9.32 25.19
N LEU A 86 0.83 9.80 23.99
CA LEU A 86 1.06 11.18 23.58
C LEU A 86 -0.20 12.04 23.74
N THR A 87 -0.01 13.29 24.14
CA THR A 87 -1.08 14.28 24.28
C THR A 87 -0.77 15.54 23.45
N PRO A 88 -1.63 15.91 22.48
CA PRO A 88 -2.73 15.11 21.94
C PRO A 88 -2.22 13.84 21.25
N VAL A 89 -3.08 12.82 21.16
CA VAL A 89 -2.78 11.60 20.40
C VAL A 89 -2.63 12.00 18.92
N PRO A 90 -1.48 11.75 18.28
CA PRO A 90 -1.28 12.09 16.88
C PRO A 90 -2.20 11.23 15.98
N PRO A 91 -2.63 11.70 14.80
CA PRO A 91 -3.39 10.86 13.87
C PRO A 91 -2.54 9.69 13.37
N LEU A 92 -3.20 8.58 13.04
CA LEU A 92 -2.56 7.52 12.26
C LEU A 92 -2.24 8.06 10.87
N LEU A 93 -1.04 7.76 10.38
CA LEU A 93 -0.67 8.17 9.02
C LEU A 93 -1.39 7.38 7.92
N SER A 94 -2.02 6.24 8.26
CA SER A 94 -2.95 5.54 7.38
C SER A 94 -4.40 6.03 7.48
N ASP A 95 -4.73 6.97 8.38
CA ASP A 95 -6.11 7.46 8.51
C ASP A 95 -6.44 8.48 7.41
N GLY A 96 -7.01 7.96 6.32
CA GLY A 96 -7.47 8.75 5.19
C GLY A 96 -8.66 9.65 5.53
N THR A 97 -9.44 9.34 6.58
CA THR A 97 -10.56 10.21 6.98
C THR A 97 -10.04 11.55 7.50
N VAL A 98 -8.87 11.54 8.13
CA VAL A 98 -8.18 12.73 8.64
C VAL A 98 -7.28 13.33 7.57
N LEU A 99 -6.44 12.53 6.90
CA LEU A 99 -5.33 13.04 6.10
C LEU A 99 -5.69 13.32 4.64
N ASN A 100 -6.75 12.75 4.08
CA ASN A 100 -7.09 13.01 2.67
C ASN A 100 -7.45 14.47 2.41
N GLY A 101 -8.00 15.17 3.41
CA GLY A 101 -8.28 16.61 3.34
C GLY A 101 -7.09 17.53 3.62
N VAL A 102 -5.96 16.98 4.09
CA VAL A 102 -4.73 17.74 4.36
C VAL A 102 -3.94 17.88 3.06
N SER A 103 -3.46 19.08 2.73
CA SER A 103 -2.66 19.29 1.51
C SER A 103 -1.24 18.72 1.63
N ASP A 104 -0.64 18.38 0.50
CA ASP A 104 0.76 17.94 0.46
C ASP A 104 1.73 19.03 0.95
N ASP A 105 1.45 20.30 0.68
CA ASP A 105 2.24 21.43 1.20
C ASP A 105 2.14 21.53 2.73
N TYR A 106 0.96 21.31 3.31
CA TYR A 106 0.82 21.27 4.76
C TYR A 106 1.62 20.11 5.35
N MET A 107 1.52 18.91 4.77
CA MET A 107 2.30 17.75 5.22
C MET A 107 3.81 17.98 5.08
N LYS A 108 4.26 18.57 3.96
CA LYS A 108 5.65 18.94 3.78
C LYS A 108 6.11 19.90 4.87
N ASN A 109 5.33 20.93 5.17
CA ASN A 109 5.67 21.91 6.20
C ASN A 109 5.71 21.29 7.60
N ILE A 110 4.71 20.49 7.98
CA ILE A 110 4.68 19.89 9.33
C ILE A 110 5.78 18.84 9.52
N ILE A 111 6.13 18.06 8.48
CA ILE A 111 7.27 17.14 8.53
C ILE A 111 8.57 17.93 8.66
N THR A 112 8.76 18.97 7.84
CA THR A 112 10.01 19.74 7.79
C THR A 112 10.24 20.58 9.04
N LEU A 113 9.19 21.26 9.51
CA LEU A 113 9.26 22.29 10.57
C LEU A 113 8.80 21.77 11.94
N GLY A 114 8.25 20.57 12.01
CA GLY A 114 7.73 19.96 13.24
C GLY A 114 6.38 20.54 13.66
N GLY A 115 5.79 19.94 14.70
CA GLY A 115 4.43 20.28 15.12
C GLY A 115 4.31 21.70 15.67
N SER A 116 5.27 22.17 16.47
CA SER A 116 5.22 23.51 17.09
C SER A 116 5.11 24.63 16.07
N ALA A 117 5.81 24.54 14.94
CA ALA A 117 5.79 25.58 13.91
C ALA A 117 4.42 25.76 13.25
N LEU A 118 3.53 24.76 13.34
CA LEU A 118 2.17 24.80 12.80
C LEU A 118 1.10 24.78 13.91
N GLY A 119 1.46 25.14 15.15
CA GLY A 119 0.53 25.16 16.28
C GLY A 119 0.03 23.78 16.71
N LYS A 120 0.82 22.73 16.47
CA LYS A 120 0.57 21.35 16.89
C LYS A 120 1.54 20.94 18.02
N SER A 121 1.49 19.67 18.41
CA SER A 121 2.30 19.14 19.52
C SER A 121 3.80 19.38 19.32
N ALA A 122 4.48 19.87 20.35
CA ALA A 122 5.94 20.02 20.36
C ALA A 122 6.68 18.68 20.35
N MET A 123 5.98 17.57 20.62
CA MET A 123 6.55 16.23 20.55
C MET A 123 6.81 15.77 19.11
N MET A 124 6.19 16.40 18.11
CA MET A 124 6.49 16.10 16.71
C MET A 124 7.74 16.90 16.29
N PRO A 125 8.90 16.25 16.12
CA PRO A 125 10.16 16.95 15.88
C PRO A 125 10.23 17.53 14.44
N PRO A 126 11.04 18.56 14.21
CA PRO A 126 11.33 19.07 12.87
C PRO A 126 12.32 18.15 12.14
N TRP A 127 11.90 17.57 11.00
CA TRP A 127 12.74 16.65 10.23
C TRP A 127 13.54 17.33 9.11
N GLY A 128 13.39 18.64 8.89
CA GLY A 128 14.00 19.35 7.76
C GLY A 128 15.53 19.43 7.75
N ARG A 129 16.21 19.01 8.82
CA ARG A 129 17.66 18.87 8.89
C ARG A 129 18.15 17.42 8.74
N THR A 130 17.23 16.47 8.80
CA THR A 130 17.50 15.03 8.75
C THR A 130 17.07 14.44 7.41
N LEU A 131 15.90 14.84 6.91
CA LEU A 131 15.32 14.37 5.67
C LEU A 131 15.57 15.36 4.54
N SER A 132 15.95 14.85 3.37
CA SER A 132 16.00 15.67 2.16
C SER A 132 14.59 16.05 1.67
N PRO A 133 14.46 17.05 0.77
CA PRO A 133 13.16 17.38 0.18
C PRO A 133 12.51 16.18 -0.55
N GLU A 134 13.33 15.31 -1.15
CA GLU A 134 12.89 14.10 -1.86
C GLU A 134 12.40 13.04 -0.88
N ASP A 135 13.06 12.89 0.27
CA ASP A 135 12.63 12.00 1.36
C ASP A 135 11.28 12.43 1.93
N VAL A 136 11.09 13.74 2.16
CA VAL A 136 9.80 14.28 2.62
C VAL A 136 8.69 13.99 1.61
N LYS A 137 8.94 14.19 0.31
CA LYS A 137 7.99 13.82 -0.74
C LYS A 137 7.72 12.32 -0.77
N ALA A 138 8.73 11.48 -0.56
CA ALA A 138 8.58 10.03 -0.53
C ALA A 138 7.70 9.58 0.66
N VAL A 139 7.90 10.15 1.85
CA VAL A 139 7.04 9.91 3.02
C VAL A 139 5.60 10.29 2.71
N ILE A 140 5.36 11.46 2.13
CA ILE A 140 4.00 11.88 1.74
C ILE A 140 3.39 10.91 0.73
N ALA A 141 4.15 10.49 -0.29
CA ALA A 141 3.68 9.53 -1.28
C ALA A 141 3.29 8.18 -0.64
N TYR A 142 4.07 7.70 0.34
CA TYR A 142 3.74 6.51 1.12
C TYR A 142 2.46 6.70 1.95
N VAL A 143 2.35 7.81 2.68
CA VAL A 143 1.14 8.17 3.46
C VAL A 143 -0.11 8.16 2.58
N ARG A 144 -0.03 8.74 1.37
CA ARG A 144 -1.14 8.69 0.39
C ARG A 144 -1.45 7.28 -0.09
N ALA A 145 -0.44 6.43 -0.27
CA ALA A 145 -0.61 5.06 -0.75
C ALA A 145 -1.34 4.16 0.26
N VAL A 146 -1.10 4.38 1.56
CA VAL A 146 -1.64 3.56 2.65
C VAL A 146 -2.88 4.19 3.31
N ALA A 147 -3.36 5.32 2.81
CA ALA A 147 -4.50 6.02 3.35
C ALA A 147 -5.78 5.19 3.23
N GLN A 148 -6.55 5.15 4.32
CA GLN A 148 -7.82 4.46 4.41
C GLN A 148 -8.90 5.38 5.00
N PRO A 149 -9.95 5.75 4.23
CA PRO A 149 -10.22 5.38 2.85
C PRO A 149 -9.14 5.86 1.85
N PRO A 150 -9.01 5.23 0.67
CA PRO A 150 -7.97 5.54 -0.29
C PRO A 150 -7.93 7.01 -0.70
N TYR A 151 -6.73 7.59 -0.73
CA TYR A 151 -6.52 8.94 -1.21
C TYR A 151 -6.86 9.03 -2.70
N GLN A 152 -7.72 9.99 -3.06
CA GLN A 152 -8.00 10.34 -4.44
C GLN A 152 -7.14 11.53 -4.80
N ALA A 153 -6.08 11.30 -5.58
CA ALA A 153 -5.27 12.39 -6.09
C ALA A 153 -6.18 13.34 -6.90
N PRO A 154 -6.05 14.66 -6.73
CA PRO A 154 -6.68 15.62 -7.63
C PRO A 154 -6.30 15.22 -9.06
N ALA A 155 -7.27 15.24 -9.98
CA ALA A 155 -7.00 14.95 -11.38
C ALA A 155 -5.82 15.80 -11.83
N GLN A 156 -4.69 15.16 -12.13
CA GLN A 156 -3.54 15.88 -12.64
C GLN A 156 -3.98 16.54 -13.95
N ALA A 157 -3.83 17.85 -14.06
CA ALA A 157 -3.86 18.50 -15.37
C ALA A 157 -2.79 17.78 -16.20
N GLY A 158 -3.23 17.03 -17.22
CA GLY A 158 -2.37 16.12 -17.96
C GLY A 158 -1.08 16.82 -18.36
N SER A 159 0.06 16.15 -18.16
CA SER A 159 1.35 16.66 -18.60
C SER A 159 1.26 17.06 -20.06
N PRO A 160 1.61 18.30 -20.44
CA PRO A 160 1.62 18.72 -21.84
C PRO A 160 2.63 17.93 -22.70
N TYR A 161 3.42 17.05 -22.09
CA TYR A 161 4.50 16.31 -22.76
C TYR A 161 4.11 14.93 -23.29
N THR A 162 2.90 14.41 -23.04
CA THR A 162 2.50 13.06 -23.49
C THR A 162 1.67 13.03 -24.78
N ARG A 163 1.72 14.07 -25.63
CA ARG A 163 0.98 14.08 -26.89
C ARG A 163 1.81 14.35 -28.15
N GLU A 164 2.98 13.75 -28.29
CA GLU A 164 3.61 13.64 -29.62
C GLU A 164 4.25 12.27 -29.78
N GLY A 165 3.58 11.39 -30.52
CA GLY A 165 4.08 10.03 -30.74
C GLY A 165 3.33 9.16 -31.73
N THR A 166 2.39 9.69 -32.52
CA THR A 166 1.84 8.99 -33.72
C THR A 166 1.24 10.01 -34.70
N ALA A 167 2.09 10.71 -35.45
CA ALA A 167 1.66 11.37 -36.69
C ALA A 167 2.43 10.71 -37.83
N GLY A 168 1.68 10.12 -38.76
CA GLY A 168 2.18 9.28 -39.84
C GLY A 168 3.21 9.97 -40.74
N SER A 169 4.15 9.15 -41.21
CA SER A 169 5.13 9.51 -42.22
C SER A 169 4.43 9.73 -43.57
N PRO A 170 4.67 10.85 -44.30
CA PRO A 170 4.20 10.98 -45.67
C PRO A 170 5.10 10.20 -46.62
N SER A 171 4.48 9.40 -47.49
CA SER A 171 5.14 8.72 -48.61
C SER A 171 5.82 9.74 -49.54
N LYS A 172 7.05 9.43 -49.95
CA LYS A 172 7.62 9.88 -51.22
C LYS A 172 7.73 8.69 -52.14
#